data_AF-A0A7J6MMX4-F1
#
_entry.id   AF-A0A7J6MMX4-F1
#
_cell.length_a   1.000
_cell.length_b   1.000
_cell.length_c   1.000
_cell.angle_alpha   90.00
_cell.angle_beta   90.00
_cell.angle_gamma   90.00
#
_symmetry.space_group_name_H-M   'P 1'
#
loop_
_entity.id
_entity.type
_entity.pdbx_description
1 polymer ?
#
loop_
_entity_poly.entity_id
_entity_poly.type
_entity_poly.pdbx_seq_one_letter_code
_entity_poly.pdbx_strand_id
1 'polypeptide(L)'
;MIGIDGFGGEYLKNVSKAIAPTMKGLLDSGKCAYSFSARAQLPTVSAPNWASILTGMSPSETGIIGNEWNTTCLKPTSLTDGCVAPLSGAGFGNDTSVTDFVRDLVLSTDKPHVTFLHIDAVDHAGHSTFWGSSVYYEAVKKADGYVGQITAAMNKAAISDNTLLVITADHGGYRDTHEIWDSATANTPVLFCNTAGKIKSPGLMELPVVNVDPNAAFERVIMIGIDGLGGEYLKNVSDATAPTIKGLLDSGKCAYSFSVRAQLPTVSGPNWASILTGTLPPTIFHLGKAFSANLKTASAYGWPWIGELSGNDVDYEKNGKMQDTHTVKFVRDLILSTNKPHITFLHIEEVDSAGHGTYWGSPEYYKALTKADGYVKEITAAMDKAAISDTTLLVITADHGGIGNNHVEWTTATANTPVLFCNKAGKIKSTGLIERSIVDVDYLPTIMGALGIPITPYQRGQDHSYLFVKTSTTDKAPMYF
;
A
#
# COMPACT_ATOMS: atom_id res chain seq x y z
N MET A 1 -19.34 -10.02 12.57
CA MET A 1 -18.52 -8.81 12.54
C MET A 1 -19.40 -7.62 12.86
N ILE A 2 -18.97 -6.74 13.76
CA ILE A 2 -19.65 -5.51 14.14
C ILE A 2 -18.74 -4.35 13.73
N GLY A 3 -19.21 -3.53 12.80
CA GLY A 3 -18.57 -2.29 12.36
C GLY A 3 -19.22 -1.09 13.05
N ILE A 4 -18.41 -0.23 13.67
CA ILE A 4 -18.86 1.01 14.30
C ILE A 4 -18.27 2.18 13.53
N ASP A 5 -19.11 2.88 12.75
CA ASP A 5 -18.70 3.95 11.85
C ASP A 5 -18.07 5.13 12.63
N GLY A 6 -16.99 5.71 12.11
CA GLY A 6 -16.31 6.86 12.72
C GLY A 6 -15.72 6.61 14.11
N PHE A 7 -15.54 5.36 14.54
CA PHE A 7 -15.01 5.03 15.86
C PHE A 7 -13.48 4.90 15.87
N GLY A 8 -12.78 5.97 16.22
CA GLY A 8 -11.31 6.00 16.26
C GLY A 8 -10.69 5.17 17.39
N GLY A 9 -9.54 4.57 17.12
CA GLY A 9 -8.82 3.67 18.04
C GLY A 9 -8.40 4.35 19.34
N GLU A 10 -8.05 5.64 19.27
CA GLU A 10 -7.74 6.44 20.46
C GLU A 10 -8.95 6.57 21.41
N TYR A 11 -10.16 6.70 20.86
CA TYR A 11 -11.37 6.79 21.68
C TYR A 11 -11.66 5.48 22.40
N LEU A 12 -11.52 4.32 21.74
CA LEU A 12 -11.64 3.04 22.46
C LEU A 12 -10.51 2.84 23.48
N LYS A 13 -9.29 3.29 23.19
CA LYS A 13 -8.17 3.22 24.12
C LYS A 13 -8.48 4.00 25.40
N ASN A 14 -8.98 5.22 25.28
CA ASN A 14 -9.12 6.17 26.39
C ASN A 14 -10.51 6.21 27.03
N VAL A 15 -11.55 5.65 26.39
CA VAL A 15 -12.92 5.65 26.95
C VAL A 15 -12.98 4.91 28.29
N SER A 16 -13.78 5.42 29.23
CA SER A 16 -13.96 4.77 30.53
C SER A 16 -14.83 3.52 30.44
N LYS A 17 -14.63 2.59 31.38
CA LYS A 17 -15.48 1.40 31.52
C LYS A 17 -16.95 1.72 31.86
N ALA A 18 -17.24 2.93 32.35
CA ALA A 18 -18.61 3.38 32.59
C ALA A 18 -19.37 3.71 31.28
N ILE A 19 -18.62 4.13 30.24
CA ILE A 19 -19.17 4.45 28.91
C ILE A 19 -19.19 3.20 28.03
N ALA A 20 -18.12 2.41 28.02
CA ALA A 20 -18.01 1.22 27.17
C ALA A 20 -17.75 -0.07 27.98
N PRO A 21 -18.66 -0.46 28.90
CA PRO A 21 -18.46 -1.62 29.77
C PRO A 21 -18.28 -2.94 29.01
N THR A 22 -19.00 -3.16 27.91
CA THR A 22 -18.91 -4.41 27.15
C THR A 22 -17.59 -4.53 26.40
N MET A 23 -17.24 -3.53 25.59
CA MET A 23 -15.98 -3.51 24.84
C MET A 23 -14.77 -3.54 25.76
N LYS A 24 -14.76 -2.76 26.86
CA LYS A 24 -13.69 -2.85 27.87
C LYS A 24 -13.66 -4.23 28.53
N GLY A 25 -14.81 -4.83 28.82
CA GLY A 25 -14.89 -6.21 29.33
C GLY A 25 -14.29 -7.24 28.37
N LEU A 26 -14.46 -7.06 27.05
CA LEU A 26 -13.82 -7.90 26.04
C LEU A 26 -12.29 -7.74 26.05
N LEU A 27 -11.77 -6.50 26.12
CA LEU A 27 -10.33 -6.24 26.23
C LEU A 27 -9.72 -6.87 27.49
N ASP A 28 -10.42 -6.77 28.62
CA ASP A 28 -9.98 -7.30 29.93
C ASP A 28 -10.10 -8.84 30.03
N SER A 29 -10.83 -9.48 29.12
CA SER A 29 -11.21 -10.90 29.25
C SER A 29 -10.07 -11.89 29.08
N GLY A 30 -8.95 -11.48 28.47
CA GLY A 30 -7.88 -12.40 28.03
C GLY A 30 -8.31 -13.34 26.89
N LYS A 31 -9.46 -13.08 26.23
CA LYS A 31 -10.01 -13.90 25.14
C LYS A 31 -10.01 -13.21 23.78
N CYS A 32 -9.45 -12.01 23.71
CA CYS A 32 -9.39 -11.19 22.51
C CYS A 32 -7.95 -10.82 22.18
N ALA A 33 -7.59 -10.84 20.90
CA ALA A 33 -6.43 -10.12 20.37
C ALA A 33 -6.94 -8.80 19.78
N TYR A 34 -6.31 -7.66 20.09
CA TYR A 34 -6.83 -6.35 19.70
C TYR A 34 -5.75 -5.33 19.36
N SER A 35 -6.08 -4.33 18.54
CA SER A 35 -5.23 -3.17 18.28
C SER A 35 -6.05 -1.89 18.32
N PHE A 36 -5.42 -0.78 18.72
CA PHE A 36 -5.97 0.59 18.61
C PHE A 36 -5.39 1.34 17.41
N SER A 37 -4.61 0.65 16.59
CA SER A 37 -3.85 1.21 15.47
C SER A 37 -3.97 0.32 14.24
N ALA A 38 -5.10 -0.40 14.10
CA ALA A 38 -5.52 -0.85 12.79
C ALA A 38 -5.73 0.40 11.93
N ARG A 39 -5.36 0.37 10.66
CA ARG A 39 -5.33 1.59 9.85
C ARG A 39 -6.36 1.55 8.73
N ALA A 40 -7.15 2.61 8.66
CA ALA A 40 -7.97 2.97 7.52
C ALA A 40 -7.12 3.20 6.26
N GLN A 41 -7.79 3.23 5.13
CA GLN A 41 -7.29 3.67 3.83
C GLN A 41 -7.60 5.14 3.59
N LEU A 42 -6.82 5.79 2.73
CA LEU A 42 -7.09 7.15 2.26
C LEU A 42 -8.03 7.08 1.04
N PRO A 43 -9.11 7.89 0.99
CA PRO A 43 -9.56 8.82 2.03
C PRO A 43 -10.22 8.07 3.20
N THR A 44 -10.09 8.62 4.40
CA THR A 44 -10.70 8.13 5.66
C THR A 44 -12.21 8.43 5.69
N VAL A 45 -12.91 7.95 4.66
CA VAL A 45 -14.35 8.11 4.42
C VAL A 45 -15.01 6.73 4.46
N SER A 46 -16.29 6.67 4.83
CA SER A 46 -16.94 5.40 5.17
C SER A 46 -17.01 4.39 4.03
N ALA A 47 -17.58 4.73 2.87
CA ALA A 47 -17.72 3.75 1.79
C ALA A 47 -16.37 3.20 1.26
N PRO A 48 -15.32 4.01 1.03
CA PRO A 48 -13.99 3.51 0.66
C PRO A 48 -13.42 2.51 1.68
N ASN A 49 -13.59 2.78 2.98
CA ASN A 49 -13.03 1.96 4.04
C ASN A 49 -13.85 0.69 4.32
N TRP A 50 -15.18 0.77 4.31
CA TRP A 50 -16.04 -0.41 4.38
C TRP A 50 -15.84 -1.32 3.17
N ALA A 51 -15.71 -0.75 1.97
CA ALA A 51 -15.35 -1.52 0.78
C ALA A 51 -14.00 -2.22 0.98
N SER A 52 -13.00 -1.52 1.51
CA SER A 52 -11.68 -2.10 1.78
C SER A 52 -11.72 -3.24 2.78
N ILE A 53 -12.49 -3.10 3.86
CA ILE A 53 -12.66 -4.12 4.89
C ILE A 53 -13.36 -5.37 4.34
N LEU A 54 -14.40 -5.18 3.51
CA LEU A 54 -15.25 -6.28 3.02
C LEU A 54 -14.67 -6.98 1.78
N THR A 55 -13.87 -6.28 0.97
CA THR A 55 -13.27 -6.82 -0.26
C THR A 55 -11.80 -7.19 -0.10
N GLY A 56 -11.11 -6.61 0.88
CA GLY A 56 -9.66 -6.69 1.02
C GLY A 56 -8.88 -5.83 0.02
N MET A 57 -9.56 -4.96 -0.74
CA MET A 57 -8.99 -4.12 -1.79
C MET A 57 -9.00 -2.63 -1.40
N SER A 58 -7.92 -1.90 -1.66
CA SER A 58 -7.81 -0.46 -1.37
C SER A 58 -8.72 0.41 -2.27
N PRO A 59 -8.89 1.71 -1.97
CA PRO A 59 -9.68 2.63 -2.79
C PRO A 59 -9.22 2.72 -4.26
N SER A 60 -7.91 2.62 -4.53
CA SER A 60 -7.39 2.54 -5.91
C SER A 60 -7.82 1.25 -6.60
N GLU A 61 -7.95 0.15 -5.86
CA GLU A 61 -8.33 -1.13 -6.42
C GLU A 61 -9.85 -1.27 -6.63
N THR A 62 -10.64 -0.72 -5.70
CA THR A 62 -12.12 -0.77 -5.76
C THR A 62 -12.72 0.33 -6.62
N GLY A 63 -12.01 1.44 -6.81
CA GLY A 63 -12.53 2.67 -7.43
C GLY A 63 -13.53 3.44 -6.55
N ILE A 64 -13.75 3.02 -5.30
CA ILE A 64 -14.65 3.69 -4.36
C ILE A 64 -13.82 4.70 -3.56
N ILE A 65 -14.02 5.99 -3.86
CA ILE A 65 -13.22 7.10 -3.33
C ILE A 65 -14.04 8.10 -2.50
N GLY A 66 -15.34 7.85 -2.37
CA GLY A 66 -16.26 8.62 -1.55
C GLY A 66 -17.51 7.79 -1.27
N ASN A 67 -18.51 8.38 -0.62
CA ASN A 67 -19.75 7.69 -0.25
C ASN A 67 -20.69 7.39 -1.42
N GLU A 68 -20.36 7.91 -2.61
CA GLU A 68 -21.06 7.63 -3.86
C GLU A 68 -20.59 6.31 -4.47
N TRP A 69 -21.54 5.45 -4.85
CA TRP A 69 -21.27 4.15 -5.47
C TRP A 69 -21.32 4.26 -7.00
N ASN A 70 -20.25 4.78 -7.60
CA ASN A 70 -20.12 4.89 -9.05
C ASN A 70 -19.26 3.76 -9.65
N THR A 71 -19.59 2.50 -9.35
CA THR A 71 -18.89 1.35 -9.92
C THR A 71 -19.68 0.74 -11.08
N THR A 72 -19.01 0.47 -12.20
CA THR A 72 -19.62 -0.07 -13.42
C THR A 72 -19.81 -1.58 -13.40
N CYS A 73 -19.15 -2.29 -12.46
CA CYS A 73 -19.29 -3.74 -12.29
C CYS A 73 -19.80 -4.07 -10.90
N LEU A 74 -21.07 -4.49 -10.83
CA LEU A 74 -21.79 -4.75 -9.57
C LEU A 74 -22.20 -6.21 -9.39
N LYS A 75 -21.72 -7.18 -10.18
CA LYS A 75 -22.10 -8.61 -10.01
C LYS A 75 -20.97 -9.56 -10.42
N PRO A 76 -20.11 -10.00 -9.49
CA PRO A 76 -19.18 -11.08 -9.78
C PRO A 76 -19.97 -12.37 -10.02
N THR A 77 -19.62 -13.06 -11.10
CA THR A 77 -20.14 -14.38 -11.52
C THR A 77 -19.17 -15.53 -11.20
N SER A 78 -17.90 -15.20 -10.89
CA SER A 78 -16.82 -16.13 -10.54
C SER A 78 -15.96 -15.58 -9.39
N LEU A 79 -15.27 -16.49 -8.68
CA LEU A 79 -14.23 -16.17 -7.67
C LEU A 79 -13.02 -15.41 -8.24
N THR A 80 -12.88 -15.37 -9.56
CA THR A 80 -11.80 -14.67 -10.28
C THR A 80 -12.22 -13.33 -10.86
N ASP A 81 -13.49 -12.95 -10.71
CA ASP A 81 -13.98 -11.69 -11.28
C ASP A 81 -13.45 -10.53 -10.44
N GLY A 82 -12.68 -9.64 -11.06
CA GLY A 82 -12.15 -8.41 -10.44
C GLY A 82 -13.22 -7.33 -10.24
N CYS A 83 -14.40 -7.70 -9.73
CA CYS A 83 -15.53 -6.81 -9.55
C CYS A 83 -15.92 -6.70 -8.08
N VAL A 84 -16.31 -5.50 -7.66
CA VAL A 84 -16.88 -5.28 -6.34
C VAL A 84 -18.29 -5.88 -6.33
N ALA A 85 -18.55 -6.79 -5.39
CA ALA A 85 -19.89 -7.35 -5.21
C ALA A 85 -20.87 -6.20 -4.91
N PRO A 86 -22.13 -6.28 -5.40
CA PRO A 86 -23.09 -5.24 -5.08
C PRO A 86 -23.31 -5.29 -3.57
N LEU A 87 -23.10 -4.16 -2.87
CA LEU A 87 -23.74 -4.01 -1.57
C LEU A 87 -25.24 -3.91 -1.85
N SER A 88 -25.94 -5.03 -1.73
CA SER A 88 -27.38 -5.07 -1.93
C SER A 88 -28.06 -4.38 -0.74
N GLY A 89 -28.87 -3.35 -1.01
CA GLY A 89 -29.85 -2.83 -0.06
C GLY A 89 -29.99 -1.32 -0.15
N ALA A 90 -31.23 -0.83 -0.28
CA ALA A 90 -31.52 0.49 0.25
C ALA A 90 -31.37 0.38 1.77
N GLY A 91 -30.57 1.23 2.42
CA GLY A 91 -30.44 1.22 3.87
C GLY A 91 -31.85 1.29 4.49
N PHE A 92 -32.21 0.29 5.31
CA PHE A 92 -33.50 0.26 5.99
C PHE A 92 -33.27 0.30 7.50
N GLY A 93 -33.79 1.35 8.16
CA GLY A 93 -33.87 1.44 9.61
C GLY A 93 -32.77 2.27 10.27
N ASN A 94 -32.67 2.13 11.60
CA ASN A 94 -31.65 2.75 12.44
C ASN A 94 -30.82 1.66 13.14
N ASP A 95 -29.77 2.04 13.86
CA ASP A 95 -28.89 1.10 14.58
C ASP A 95 -29.64 0.09 15.45
N THR A 96 -30.76 0.48 16.08
CA THR A 96 -31.58 -0.47 16.86
C THR A 96 -32.20 -1.52 15.96
N SER A 97 -32.82 -1.12 14.85
CA SER A 97 -33.49 -2.04 13.92
C SER A 97 -32.50 -3.03 13.29
N VAL A 98 -31.32 -2.58 12.86
CA VAL A 98 -30.30 -3.47 12.30
C VAL A 98 -29.67 -4.38 13.36
N THR A 99 -29.49 -3.88 14.59
CA THR A 99 -29.02 -4.72 15.72
C THR A 99 -30.05 -5.78 16.10
N ASP A 100 -31.34 -5.42 16.17
CA ASP A 100 -32.44 -6.33 16.45
C ASP A 100 -32.52 -7.44 15.39
N PHE A 101 -32.41 -7.07 14.11
CA PHE A 101 -32.36 -8.03 13.01
C PHE A 101 -31.21 -9.03 13.17
N VAL A 102 -29.99 -8.54 13.42
CA VAL A 102 -28.82 -9.42 13.61
C VAL A 102 -28.95 -10.29 14.87
N ARG A 103 -29.48 -9.74 15.97
CA ARG A 103 -29.77 -10.49 17.19
C ARG A 103 -30.74 -11.63 16.92
N ASP A 104 -31.84 -11.36 16.21
CA ASP A 104 -32.88 -12.34 15.94
C ASP A 104 -32.36 -13.42 14.97
N LEU A 105 -31.52 -13.04 14.01
CA LEU A 105 -30.83 -13.96 13.12
C LEU A 105 -29.87 -14.89 13.88
N VAL A 106 -29.11 -14.37 14.85
CA VAL A 106 -28.24 -15.16 15.74
C VAL A 106 -29.05 -16.15 16.59
N LEU A 107 -30.26 -15.78 17.01
CA LEU A 107 -31.15 -16.64 17.80
C LEU A 107 -31.97 -17.63 16.95
N SER A 108 -32.05 -17.41 15.63
CA SER A 108 -32.84 -18.24 14.71
C SER A 108 -32.28 -19.64 14.54
N THR A 109 -33.06 -20.55 13.94
CA THR A 109 -32.59 -21.89 13.56
C THR A 109 -31.71 -21.88 12.32
N ASP A 110 -31.87 -20.89 11.44
CA ASP A 110 -31.12 -20.73 10.18
C ASP A 110 -30.01 -19.69 10.35
N LYS A 111 -28.96 -20.07 11.09
CA LYS A 111 -27.87 -19.16 11.45
C LYS A 111 -26.90 -19.01 10.26
N PRO A 112 -26.62 -17.78 9.80
CA PRO A 112 -25.59 -17.54 8.79
C PRO A 112 -24.20 -17.88 9.34
N HIS A 113 -23.31 -18.30 8.44
CA HIS A 113 -21.90 -18.53 8.77
C HIS A 113 -21.10 -17.22 8.86
N VAL A 114 -21.58 -16.17 8.17
CA VAL A 114 -20.98 -14.82 8.18
C VAL A 114 -22.11 -13.81 8.36
N THR A 115 -21.94 -12.89 9.30
CA THR A 115 -22.89 -11.81 9.56
C THR A 115 -22.13 -10.53 9.81
N PHE A 116 -22.57 -9.45 9.16
CA PHE A 116 -22.06 -8.10 9.35
C PHE A 116 -23.17 -7.21 9.92
N LEU A 117 -22.84 -6.46 10.96
CA LEU A 117 -23.66 -5.43 11.58
C LEU A 117 -22.91 -4.11 11.45
N HIS A 118 -23.51 -3.10 10.83
CA HIS A 118 -22.99 -1.73 10.77
C HIS A 118 -23.79 -0.85 11.75
N ILE A 119 -23.08 0.02 12.47
CA ILE A 119 -23.63 0.96 13.46
C ILE A 119 -23.15 2.35 13.06
N ASP A 120 -24.09 3.24 12.74
CA ASP A 120 -23.85 4.56 12.13
C ASP A 120 -23.75 5.70 13.17
N ALA A 121 -24.44 5.59 14.30
CA ALA A 121 -24.66 6.75 15.17
C ALA A 121 -23.39 7.39 15.75
N VAL A 122 -22.27 6.68 15.80
CA VAL A 122 -21.00 7.22 16.32
C VAL A 122 -20.40 8.25 15.36
N ASP A 123 -20.39 7.95 14.06
CA ASP A 123 -19.95 8.86 13.00
C ASP A 123 -20.85 10.09 12.91
N HIS A 124 -22.16 9.87 12.84
CA HIS A 124 -23.14 10.96 12.80
C HIS A 124 -23.04 11.88 14.03
N ALA A 125 -22.77 11.33 15.22
CA ALA A 125 -22.51 12.13 16.42
C ALA A 125 -21.23 12.98 16.29
N GLY A 126 -20.17 12.42 15.69
CA GLY A 126 -18.94 13.13 15.33
C GLY A 126 -19.22 14.33 14.43
N HIS A 127 -19.93 14.12 13.31
CA HIS A 127 -20.34 15.19 12.40
C HIS A 127 -21.25 16.24 13.03
N SER A 128 -22.19 15.83 13.89
CA SER A 128 -23.15 16.75 14.50
C SER A 128 -22.51 17.74 15.49
N THR A 129 -21.36 17.38 16.06
CA THR A 129 -20.66 18.19 17.07
C THR A 129 -19.16 18.19 16.83
N PHE A 130 -18.47 17.16 17.31
CA PHE A 130 -17.09 16.82 17.01
C PHE A 130 -16.73 15.46 17.63
N TRP A 131 -15.75 14.76 17.06
CA TRP A 131 -15.23 13.52 17.64
C TRP A 131 -14.61 13.77 19.02
N GLY A 132 -15.02 12.98 20.01
CA GLY A 132 -14.62 13.13 21.41
C GLY A 132 -15.49 14.08 22.24
N SER A 133 -16.56 14.65 21.66
CA SER A 133 -17.56 15.41 22.43
C SER A 133 -18.36 14.51 23.39
N SER A 134 -19.12 15.10 24.31
CA SER A 134 -20.05 14.33 25.15
C SER A 134 -21.13 13.63 24.32
N VAL A 135 -21.57 14.23 23.21
CA VAL A 135 -22.56 13.63 22.30
C VAL A 135 -21.95 12.42 21.59
N TYR A 136 -20.70 12.52 21.15
CA TYR A 136 -19.94 11.41 20.59
C TYR A 136 -19.82 10.25 21.59
N TYR A 137 -19.46 10.52 22.85
CA TYR A 137 -19.34 9.47 23.86
C TYR A 137 -20.68 8.83 24.27
N GLU A 138 -21.80 9.56 24.21
CA GLU A 138 -23.12 8.94 24.39
C GLU A 138 -23.49 8.02 23.21
N ALA A 139 -23.08 8.37 21.98
CA ALA A 139 -23.22 7.47 20.83
C ALA A 139 -22.33 6.23 20.98
N VAL A 140 -21.08 6.37 21.45
CA VAL A 140 -20.18 5.24 21.76
C VAL A 140 -20.79 4.32 22.83
N LYS A 141 -21.41 4.89 23.87
CA LYS A 141 -22.12 4.11 24.90
C LYS A 141 -23.29 3.32 24.34
N LYS A 142 -24.03 3.91 23.40
CA LYS A 142 -25.13 3.24 22.70
C LYS A 142 -24.62 2.09 21.82
N ALA A 143 -23.54 2.33 21.07
CA ALA A 143 -22.85 1.31 20.28
C ALA A 143 -22.33 0.15 21.14
N ASP A 144 -21.72 0.43 22.30
CA ASP A 144 -21.31 -0.58 23.28
C ASP A 144 -22.50 -1.44 23.75
N GLY A 145 -23.66 -0.82 23.98
CA GLY A 145 -24.90 -1.51 24.29
C GLY A 145 -25.35 -2.48 23.20
N TYR A 146 -25.21 -2.11 21.92
CA TYR A 146 -25.49 -3.01 20.79
C TYR A 146 -24.50 -4.19 20.73
N VAL A 147 -23.22 -3.96 20.98
CA VAL A 147 -22.23 -5.05 21.15
C VAL A 147 -22.65 -5.99 22.28
N GLY A 148 -23.12 -5.44 23.41
CA GLY A 148 -23.65 -6.21 24.54
C GLY A 148 -24.85 -7.09 24.16
N GLN A 149 -25.78 -6.57 23.35
CA GLN A 149 -26.93 -7.33 22.88
C GLN A 149 -26.53 -8.52 22.01
N ILE A 150 -25.61 -8.32 21.05
CA ILE A 150 -25.15 -9.40 20.17
C ILE A 150 -24.36 -10.46 20.94
N THR A 151 -23.45 -10.05 21.83
CA THR A 151 -22.68 -11.01 22.66
C THR A 151 -23.59 -11.82 23.59
N ALA A 152 -24.63 -11.21 24.18
CA ALA A 152 -25.64 -11.92 24.96
C ALA A 152 -26.44 -12.91 24.11
N ALA A 153 -26.81 -12.54 22.88
CA ALA A 153 -27.51 -13.43 21.95
C ALA A 153 -26.66 -14.63 21.54
N MET A 154 -25.37 -14.43 21.25
CA MET A 154 -24.42 -15.52 20.94
C MET A 154 -24.29 -16.51 22.10
N ASN A 155 -24.23 -16.00 23.34
CA ASN A 155 -24.18 -16.83 24.54
C ASN A 155 -25.48 -17.62 24.73
N LYS A 156 -26.64 -16.97 24.54
CA LYS A 156 -27.95 -17.62 24.63
C LYS A 156 -28.14 -18.69 23.56
N ALA A 157 -27.61 -18.47 22.36
CA ALA A 157 -27.62 -19.44 21.26
C ALA A 157 -26.56 -20.55 21.40
N ALA A 158 -25.70 -20.48 22.43
CA ALA A 158 -24.58 -21.40 22.67
C ALA A 158 -23.61 -21.53 21.48
N ILE A 159 -23.37 -20.42 20.75
CA ILE A 159 -22.47 -20.40 19.58
C ILE A 159 -21.15 -19.68 19.84
N SER A 160 -20.99 -18.98 20.96
CA SER A 160 -19.82 -18.14 21.25
C SER A 160 -18.48 -18.88 21.10
N ASP A 161 -18.42 -20.14 21.54
CA ASP A 161 -17.20 -20.95 21.49
C ASP A 161 -16.78 -21.31 20.06
N ASN A 162 -17.73 -21.35 19.12
CA ASN A 162 -17.52 -21.65 17.71
C ASN A 162 -17.64 -20.42 16.80
N THR A 163 -17.74 -19.23 17.37
CA THR A 163 -17.87 -17.98 16.63
C THR A 163 -16.67 -17.09 16.89
N LEU A 164 -16.12 -16.50 15.82
CA LEU A 164 -15.18 -15.39 15.92
C LEU A 164 -15.97 -14.08 15.93
N LEU A 165 -15.94 -13.37 17.06
CA LEU A 165 -16.47 -12.02 17.12
C LEU A 165 -15.37 -11.05 16.67
N VAL A 166 -15.67 -10.29 15.63
CA VAL A 166 -14.83 -9.19 15.15
C VAL A 166 -15.55 -7.87 15.43
N ILE A 167 -14.89 -6.94 16.12
CA ILE A 167 -15.36 -5.56 16.30
C ILE A 167 -14.33 -4.65 15.65
N THR A 168 -14.76 -3.75 14.77
CA THR A 168 -13.86 -2.82 14.07
C THR A 168 -14.54 -1.48 13.82
N ALA A 169 -13.75 -0.50 13.37
CA ALA A 169 -14.23 0.67 12.64
C ALA A 169 -13.54 0.77 11.28
N ASP A 170 -14.12 1.59 10.42
CA ASP A 170 -13.68 1.96 9.09
C ASP A 170 -12.78 3.20 9.09
N HIS A 171 -13.11 4.20 9.89
CA HIS A 171 -12.25 5.35 10.18
C HIS A 171 -12.43 5.88 11.61
N GLY A 172 -11.56 6.80 12.01
CA GLY A 172 -11.73 7.63 13.20
C GLY A 172 -12.12 9.05 12.82
N GLY A 173 -11.85 10.02 13.70
CA GLY A 173 -12.11 11.42 13.43
C GLY A 173 -11.49 12.32 14.49
N TYR A 174 -11.23 13.56 14.13
CA TYR A 174 -10.67 14.56 15.02
C TYR A 174 -11.38 15.90 14.83
N ARG A 175 -11.91 16.44 15.93
CA ARG A 175 -12.71 17.67 15.91
C ARG A 175 -13.87 17.55 14.93
N ASP A 176 -13.89 18.36 13.88
CA ASP A 176 -14.96 18.47 12.88
C ASP A 176 -14.62 17.79 11.55
N THR A 177 -13.53 17.01 11.51
CA THR A 177 -13.10 16.34 10.29
C THR A 177 -12.62 14.91 10.55
N HIS A 178 -12.79 14.08 9.54
CA HIS A 178 -12.15 12.79 9.43
C HIS A 178 -11.39 12.65 8.10
N GLU A 179 -11.20 13.73 7.32
CA GLU A 179 -10.58 13.69 5.98
C GLU A 179 -9.08 14.03 5.97
N ILE A 180 -8.53 14.46 7.09
CA ILE A 180 -7.08 14.61 7.26
C ILE A 180 -6.45 13.26 7.55
N TRP A 181 -5.19 13.05 7.17
CA TRP A 181 -4.47 11.83 7.50
C TRP A 181 -3.61 12.01 8.75
N ASP A 182 -4.18 11.67 9.91
CA ASP A 182 -3.46 11.64 11.19
C ASP A 182 -3.82 10.39 12.00
N SER A 183 -3.22 10.24 13.19
CA SER A 183 -3.49 9.07 14.03
C SER A 183 -4.92 9.00 14.56
N ALA A 184 -5.63 10.12 14.69
CA ALA A 184 -6.99 10.16 15.22
C ALA A 184 -8.03 9.81 14.15
N THR A 185 -7.79 10.18 12.90
CA THR A 185 -8.65 9.86 11.75
C THR A 185 -8.33 8.50 11.12
N ALA A 186 -7.06 8.09 11.07
CA ALA A 186 -6.64 6.89 10.34
C ALA A 186 -6.59 5.64 11.22
N ASN A 187 -6.41 5.75 12.54
CA ASN A 187 -6.35 4.58 13.41
C ASN A 187 -7.73 4.18 13.90
N THR A 188 -8.10 2.93 13.68
CA THR A 188 -9.33 2.31 14.13
C THR A 188 -9.04 1.21 15.16
N PRO A 189 -10.00 0.91 16.05
CA PRO A 189 -9.92 -0.27 16.89
C PRO A 189 -10.21 -1.51 16.05
N VAL A 190 -9.54 -2.61 16.35
CA VAL A 190 -9.94 -3.95 15.89
C VAL A 190 -9.80 -4.94 17.04
N LEU A 191 -10.82 -5.77 17.25
CA LEU A 191 -10.81 -6.85 18.24
C LEU A 191 -11.19 -8.16 17.54
N PHE A 192 -10.39 -9.20 17.76
CA PHE A 192 -10.68 -10.58 17.39
C PHE A 192 -10.88 -11.40 18.66
N CYS A 193 -12.14 -11.76 18.95
CA CYS A 193 -12.53 -12.38 20.21
C CYS A 193 -13.14 -13.78 19.98
N ASN A 194 -12.77 -14.74 20.83
CA ASN A 194 -13.44 -16.04 20.88
C ASN A 194 -13.48 -16.59 22.31
N THR A 195 -14.65 -17.04 22.77
CA THR A 195 -14.87 -17.43 24.18
C THR A 195 -14.21 -18.75 24.57
N ALA A 196 -13.88 -19.61 23.60
CA ALA A 196 -13.25 -20.92 23.78
C ALA A 196 -11.72 -20.87 23.83
N GLY A 197 -11.10 -19.68 23.86
CA GLY A 197 -9.65 -19.55 23.91
C GLY A 197 -8.95 -19.96 22.60
N LYS A 198 -9.65 -19.90 21.46
CA LYS A 198 -9.06 -20.19 20.14
C LYS A 198 -8.11 -19.09 19.63
N ILE A 199 -8.03 -17.96 20.33
CA ILE A 199 -7.06 -16.89 20.05
C ILE A 199 -5.71 -17.31 20.63
N LYS A 200 -4.73 -17.60 19.76
CA LYS A 200 -3.39 -18.09 20.15
C LYS A 200 -2.61 -17.12 21.04
N SER A 201 -2.76 -15.82 20.79
CA SER A 201 -2.06 -14.75 21.50
C SER A 201 -3.02 -13.63 21.87
N PRO A 202 -3.85 -13.81 22.91
CA PRO A 202 -4.74 -12.76 23.39
C PRO A 202 -3.96 -11.59 23.99
N GLY A 203 -4.51 -10.39 23.94
CA GLY A 203 -3.89 -9.15 24.39
C GLY A 203 -3.75 -8.12 23.27
N LEU A 204 -3.02 -7.05 23.57
CA LEU A 204 -2.66 -6.04 22.57
C LEU A 204 -1.78 -6.70 21.50
N MET A 205 -2.21 -6.59 20.24
CA MET A 205 -1.45 -6.99 19.07
C MET A 205 -0.30 -5.99 18.90
N GLU A 206 0.82 -6.28 19.55
CA GLU A 206 2.07 -5.60 19.26
C GLU A 206 2.55 -6.04 17.87
N LEU A 207 2.99 -5.07 17.08
CA LEU A 207 3.52 -5.34 15.76
C LEU A 207 4.73 -6.28 15.90
N PRO A 208 4.76 -7.44 15.23
CA PRO A 208 5.92 -8.32 15.31
C PRO A 208 7.15 -7.54 14.83
N VAL A 209 8.23 -7.61 15.61
CA VAL A 209 9.56 -7.27 15.11
C VAL A 209 9.79 -8.18 13.92
N VAL A 210 9.88 -7.61 12.71
CA VAL A 210 10.06 -8.40 11.49
C VAL A 210 11.35 -9.19 11.66
N ASN A 211 11.23 -10.51 11.56
CA ASN A 211 12.38 -11.41 11.61
C ASN A 211 13.39 -10.99 10.54
N VAL A 212 14.61 -10.71 10.97
CA VAL A 212 15.74 -10.40 10.09
C VAL A 212 15.98 -11.61 9.20
N ASP A 213 15.84 -11.45 7.88
CA ASP A 213 16.48 -12.37 6.94
C ASP A 213 17.88 -11.83 6.63
N PRO A 214 18.94 -12.41 7.20
CA PRO A 214 20.31 -11.90 7.01
C PRO A 214 20.85 -12.15 5.59
N ASN A 215 20.08 -12.77 4.69
CA ASN A 215 20.55 -13.17 3.36
C ASN A 215 20.03 -12.22 2.27
N ALA A 216 20.81 -11.16 2.01
CA ALA A 216 20.56 -10.28 0.88
C ALA A 216 20.69 -11.03 -0.47
N ALA A 217 19.75 -10.85 -1.38
CA ALA A 217 19.86 -11.37 -2.75
C ALA A 217 20.83 -10.52 -3.60
N PHE A 218 20.90 -9.22 -3.30
CA PHE A 218 21.65 -8.22 -4.04
C PHE A 218 22.50 -7.34 -3.12
N GLU A 219 23.63 -6.84 -3.65
CA GLU A 219 24.47 -5.87 -2.94
C GLU A 219 23.99 -4.44 -3.14
N ARG A 220 23.27 -4.18 -4.25
CA ARG A 220 22.85 -2.85 -4.69
C ARG A 220 21.51 -2.89 -5.40
N VAL A 221 20.81 -1.77 -5.35
CA VAL A 221 19.59 -1.50 -6.13
C VAL A 221 19.77 -0.18 -6.87
N ILE A 222 19.50 -0.22 -8.17
CA ILE A 222 19.36 0.98 -9.01
C ILE A 222 17.92 1.01 -9.51
N MET A 223 17.18 2.03 -9.09
CA MET A 223 15.79 2.24 -9.47
C MET A 223 15.70 3.42 -10.44
N ILE A 224 15.17 3.15 -11.64
CA ILE A 224 14.91 4.14 -12.68
C ILE A 224 13.40 4.34 -12.76
N GLY A 225 12.95 5.50 -12.31
CA GLY A 225 11.57 5.98 -12.46
C GLY A 225 11.42 6.79 -13.74
N ILE A 226 10.52 6.39 -14.62
CA ILE A 226 10.16 7.10 -15.86
C ILE A 226 8.76 7.67 -15.65
N ASP A 227 8.67 8.97 -15.33
CA ASP A 227 7.42 9.66 -15.02
C ASP A 227 6.42 9.54 -16.18
N GLY A 228 5.16 9.25 -15.85
CA GLY A 228 4.07 9.13 -16.81
C GLY A 228 4.13 7.94 -17.77
N LEU A 229 5.06 6.99 -17.61
CA LEU A 229 5.12 5.81 -18.48
C LEU A 229 4.00 4.80 -18.14
N GLY A 230 2.88 4.88 -18.87
CA GLY A 230 1.75 3.96 -18.68
C GLY A 230 2.05 2.53 -19.18
N GLY A 231 1.58 1.54 -18.41
CA GLY A 231 1.85 0.13 -18.65
C GLY A 231 1.29 -0.41 -19.97
N GLU A 232 0.11 0.08 -20.39
CA GLU A 232 -0.46 -0.26 -21.71
C GLU A 232 0.43 0.25 -22.87
N TYR A 233 0.99 1.46 -22.72
CA TYR A 233 1.87 2.03 -23.74
C TYR A 233 3.17 1.25 -23.85
N LEU A 234 3.79 0.85 -22.73
CA LEU A 234 4.99 0.02 -22.77
C LEU A 234 4.68 -1.39 -23.29
N LYS A 235 3.54 -1.99 -22.93
CA LYS A 235 3.14 -3.31 -23.43
C LYS A 235 3.02 -3.36 -24.94
N ASN A 236 2.48 -2.29 -25.54
CA ASN A 236 2.18 -2.20 -26.98
C ASN A 236 3.26 -1.46 -27.80
N VAL A 237 4.35 -1.03 -27.17
CA VAL A 237 5.42 -0.29 -27.84
C VAL A 237 6.17 -1.18 -28.84
N SER A 238 6.62 -0.59 -29.95
CA SER A 238 7.45 -1.31 -30.92
C SER A 238 8.89 -1.51 -30.41
N ASP A 239 9.54 -2.60 -30.86
CA ASP A 239 10.96 -2.86 -30.55
C ASP A 239 11.88 -1.74 -31.03
N ALA A 240 11.51 -1.04 -32.12
CA ALA A 240 12.28 0.09 -32.62
C ALA A 240 12.22 1.31 -31.70
N THR A 241 11.11 1.48 -30.97
CA THR A 241 10.88 2.61 -30.06
C THR A 241 11.56 2.41 -28.72
N ALA A 242 11.57 1.20 -28.15
CA ALA A 242 12.16 0.90 -26.85
C ALA A 242 13.02 -0.38 -26.85
N PRO A 243 14.07 -0.46 -27.70
CA PRO A 243 14.84 -1.68 -27.91
C PRO A 243 15.54 -2.21 -26.65
N THR A 244 15.95 -1.32 -25.75
CA THR A 244 16.67 -1.71 -24.53
C THR A 244 15.71 -2.33 -23.51
N ILE A 245 14.59 -1.68 -23.24
CA ILE A 245 13.55 -2.18 -22.32
C ILE A 245 12.93 -3.47 -22.87
N LYS A 246 12.66 -3.54 -24.18
CA LYS A 246 12.19 -4.77 -24.84
C LYS A 246 13.20 -5.91 -24.74
N GLY A 247 14.49 -5.62 -24.98
CA GLY A 247 15.56 -6.59 -24.77
C GLY A 247 15.63 -7.11 -23.32
N LEU A 248 15.34 -6.28 -22.32
CA LEU A 248 15.23 -6.72 -20.92
C LEU A 248 14.03 -7.65 -20.71
N LEU A 249 12.84 -7.29 -21.22
CA LEU A 249 11.63 -8.11 -21.14
C LEU A 249 11.83 -9.51 -21.76
N ASP A 250 12.53 -9.58 -22.88
CA ASP A 250 12.75 -10.82 -23.64
C ASP A 250 13.97 -11.62 -23.15
N SER A 251 14.78 -11.07 -22.25
CA SER A 251 16.06 -11.65 -21.82
C SER A 251 15.94 -12.96 -21.03
N GLY A 252 14.75 -13.25 -20.48
CA GLY A 252 14.58 -14.31 -19.49
C GLY A 252 15.32 -14.03 -18.17
N LYS A 253 15.67 -12.77 -17.89
CA LYS A 253 16.40 -12.34 -16.66
C LYS A 253 15.63 -11.31 -15.82
N CYS A 254 14.37 -11.06 -16.19
CA CYS A 254 13.52 -10.09 -15.53
C CYS A 254 12.19 -10.72 -15.13
N ALA A 255 11.64 -10.30 -14.00
CA ALA A 255 10.23 -10.44 -13.66
C ALA A 255 9.55 -9.10 -13.88
N TYR A 256 8.37 -9.06 -14.51
CA TYR A 256 7.75 -7.78 -14.86
C TYR A 256 6.22 -7.80 -14.80
N SER A 257 5.62 -6.62 -14.61
CA SER A 257 4.18 -6.38 -14.77
C SER A 257 3.95 -5.10 -15.57
N PHE A 258 2.84 -5.04 -16.31
CA PHE A 258 2.35 -3.83 -16.99
C PHE A 258 1.13 -3.23 -16.27
N SER A 259 0.78 -3.77 -15.11
CA SER A 259 -0.45 -3.46 -14.39
C SER A 259 -0.18 -3.25 -12.90
N VAL A 260 0.96 -2.65 -12.56
CA VAL A 260 1.16 -2.14 -11.20
C VAL A 260 0.15 -1.01 -10.98
N ARG A 261 -0.59 -1.05 -9.88
CA ARG A 261 -1.59 -0.03 -9.58
C ARG A 261 -0.97 1.12 -8.77
N ALA A 262 -1.01 2.31 -9.36
CA ALA A 262 -0.71 3.59 -8.73
C ALA A 262 -1.72 3.92 -7.61
N GLN A 263 -1.32 4.70 -6.60
CA GLN A 263 -2.24 5.31 -5.63
C GLN A 263 -3.10 6.42 -6.25
N LEU A 264 -4.24 6.65 -5.61
CA LEU A 264 -5.13 7.77 -5.91
C LEU A 264 -4.79 9.01 -5.05
N PRO A 265 -4.82 10.23 -5.61
CA PRO A 265 -4.92 10.51 -7.05
C PRO A 265 -3.64 10.09 -7.79
N THR A 266 -3.76 9.72 -9.06
CA THR A 266 -2.66 9.26 -9.93
C THR A 266 -1.75 10.40 -10.38
N VAL A 267 -1.27 11.20 -9.42
CA VAL A 267 -0.36 12.33 -9.64
C VAL A 267 1.01 12.05 -9.03
N SER A 268 2.06 12.69 -9.53
CA SER A 268 3.44 12.30 -9.24
C SER A 268 3.79 12.37 -7.76
N GLY A 269 3.36 13.43 -7.06
CA GLY A 269 3.55 13.63 -5.62
C GLY A 269 3.25 12.40 -4.74
N PRO A 270 1.98 12.01 -4.63
CA PRO A 270 1.54 10.84 -3.88
C PRO A 270 2.18 9.52 -4.35
N ASN A 271 2.37 9.32 -5.64
CA ASN A 271 2.84 8.05 -6.18
C ASN A 271 4.34 7.83 -5.96
N TRP A 272 5.20 8.83 -6.23
CA TRP A 272 6.61 8.72 -5.87
C TRP A 272 6.82 8.62 -4.36
N ALA A 273 5.98 9.28 -3.55
CA ALA A 273 5.99 9.08 -2.10
C ALA A 273 5.68 7.62 -1.76
N SER A 274 4.57 7.06 -2.24
CA SER A 274 4.21 5.66 -2.04
C SER A 274 5.29 4.68 -2.48
N ILE A 275 5.95 4.93 -3.61
CA ILE A 275 7.06 4.09 -4.10
C ILE A 275 8.27 4.16 -3.16
N LEU A 276 8.68 5.36 -2.77
CA LEU A 276 9.92 5.58 -2.00
C LEU A 276 9.75 5.34 -0.50
N THR A 277 8.51 5.30 0.01
CA THR A 277 8.22 5.16 1.44
C THR A 277 7.30 3.98 1.76
N GLY A 278 6.66 3.36 0.77
CA GLY A 278 5.64 2.32 0.93
C GLY A 278 4.31 2.79 1.55
N THR A 279 4.31 3.91 2.26
CA THR A 279 3.22 4.56 3.06
C THR A 279 3.91 5.67 3.86
N LEU A 280 3.24 6.38 4.75
CA LEU A 280 3.93 7.08 5.85
C LEU A 280 4.35 6.05 6.92
N PRO A 281 5.58 5.99 7.49
CA PRO A 281 6.83 6.79 7.38
C PRO A 281 8.05 5.93 6.87
N PRO A 282 9.30 6.22 7.32
CA PRO A 282 10.44 6.83 6.59
C PRO A 282 10.80 6.27 5.19
N THR A 283 11.64 7.02 4.46
CA THR A 283 12.00 6.73 3.06
C THR A 283 12.99 5.57 2.93
N ILE A 284 13.11 5.03 1.71
CA ILE A 284 14.06 3.98 1.36
C ILE A 284 15.49 4.31 1.80
N PHE A 285 15.91 5.57 1.68
CA PHE A 285 17.25 6.02 2.06
C PHE A 285 17.44 6.01 3.58
N HIS A 286 16.46 6.55 4.30
CA HIS A 286 16.48 6.56 5.76
C HIS A 286 16.49 5.15 6.35
N LEU A 287 15.67 4.25 5.82
CA LEU A 287 15.65 2.85 6.27
C LEU A 287 16.99 2.16 6.02
N GLY A 288 17.61 2.41 4.86
CA GLY A 288 18.97 1.96 4.59
C GLY A 288 19.97 2.48 5.64
N LYS A 289 19.99 3.78 5.89
CA LYS A 289 20.91 4.40 6.87
C LYS A 289 20.66 3.96 8.31
N ALA A 290 19.40 3.78 8.69
CA ALA A 290 19.01 3.26 9.99
C ALA A 290 19.46 1.82 10.19
N PHE A 291 19.48 1.01 9.13
CA PHE A 291 20.02 -0.35 9.17
C PHE A 291 21.55 -0.37 9.22
N SER A 292 22.22 0.40 8.37
CA SER A 292 23.67 0.60 8.45
C SER A 292 24.07 1.97 7.90
N ALA A 293 24.74 2.76 8.74
CA ALA A 293 25.26 4.07 8.39
C ALA A 293 26.32 4.02 7.26
N ASN A 294 26.91 2.84 7.01
CA ASN A 294 27.89 2.62 5.96
C ASN A 294 27.28 2.51 4.55
N LEU A 295 25.96 2.26 4.45
CA LEU A 295 25.29 2.23 3.15
C LEU A 295 25.39 3.60 2.47
N LYS A 296 25.87 3.58 1.25
CA LYS A 296 25.92 4.74 0.36
C LYS A 296 24.61 4.92 -0.41
N THR A 297 24.04 6.11 -0.40
CA THR A 297 22.73 6.41 -1.00
C THR A 297 22.83 7.54 -2.02
N ALA A 298 22.03 7.47 -3.09
CA ALA A 298 22.00 8.50 -4.12
C ALA A 298 20.58 8.75 -4.65
N SER A 299 20.27 10.00 -4.92
CA SER A 299 18.99 10.44 -5.49
C SER A 299 19.23 11.51 -6.56
N ALA A 300 18.77 11.26 -7.78
CA ALA A 300 18.87 12.20 -8.90
C ALA A 300 17.50 12.40 -9.53
N TYR A 301 17.03 13.65 -9.55
CA TYR A 301 15.63 13.94 -9.86
C TYR A 301 15.40 15.26 -10.60
N GLY A 302 14.28 15.34 -11.32
CA GLY A 302 13.87 16.53 -12.06
C GLY A 302 13.14 17.56 -11.19
N TRP A 303 12.23 17.08 -10.34
CA TRP A 303 11.31 17.91 -9.55
C TRP A 303 11.84 18.21 -8.15
N PRO A 304 11.82 19.47 -7.67
CA PRO A 304 12.37 19.83 -6.36
C PRO A 304 11.78 19.08 -5.16
N TRP A 305 10.48 18.78 -5.17
CA TRP A 305 9.82 18.14 -4.03
C TRP A 305 10.23 16.67 -3.83
N ILE A 306 10.78 16.00 -4.85
CA ILE A 306 11.42 14.67 -4.69
C ILE A 306 12.66 14.79 -3.78
N GLY A 307 13.29 15.96 -3.72
CA GLY A 307 14.33 16.27 -2.74
C GLY A 307 13.83 16.21 -1.29
N GLU A 308 12.57 16.61 -1.03
CA GLU A 308 11.97 16.50 0.30
C GLU A 308 11.76 15.04 0.72
N LEU A 309 11.45 14.15 -0.23
CA LEU A 309 11.41 12.70 0.00
C LEU A 309 12.82 12.09 0.17
N SER A 310 13.82 12.67 -0.48
CA SER A 310 15.20 12.21 -0.38
C SER A 310 15.76 12.46 1.04
N GLY A 311 15.49 13.65 1.60
CA GLY A 311 15.87 14.01 2.96
C GLY A 311 17.39 13.99 3.21
N ASN A 312 17.79 14.03 4.49
CA ASN A 312 19.20 14.12 4.89
C ASN A 312 19.98 12.79 4.77
N ASP A 313 19.30 11.69 4.46
CA ASP A 313 19.88 10.34 4.41
C ASP A 313 20.41 9.96 3.02
N VAL A 314 20.44 10.91 2.07
CA VAL A 314 21.04 10.77 0.74
C VAL A 314 22.47 11.33 0.73
N ASP A 315 23.47 10.47 0.51
CA ASP A 315 24.89 10.92 0.44
C ASP A 315 25.20 11.71 -0.84
N TYR A 316 24.54 11.38 -1.95
CA TYR A 316 24.78 11.97 -3.26
C TYR A 316 23.47 12.42 -3.91
N GLU A 317 23.23 13.74 -3.93
CA GLU A 317 21.98 14.31 -4.43
C GLU A 317 22.19 15.17 -5.68
N LYS A 318 21.27 15.04 -6.65
CA LYS A 318 21.25 15.91 -7.83
C LYS A 318 19.83 16.27 -8.25
N ASN A 319 19.48 17.55 -8.06
CA ASN A 319 18.37 18.16 -8.79
C ASN A 319 18.84 18.54 -10.22
N GLY A 320 18.28 17.88 -11.23
CA GLY A 320 18.53 18.10 -12.65
C GLY A 320 17.80 19.30 -13.25
N LYS A 321 16.91 19.95 -12.49
CA LYS A 321 16.06 21.07 -12.92
C LYS A 321 15.22 20.71 -14.14
N MET A 322 14.48 19.61 -14.06
CA MET A 322 13.65 19.06 -15.15
C MET A 322 14.43 18.69 -16.42
N GLN A 323 15.75 18.44 -16.32
CA GLN A 323 16.58 18.02 -17.45
C GLN A 323 17.17 16.64 -17.18
N ASP A 324 16.61 15.63 -17.85
CA ASP A 324 17.00 14.23 -17.67
C ASP A 324 18.46 13.98 -18.01
N THR A 325 19.02 14.69 -18.98
CA THR A 325 20.45 14.59 -19.30
C THR A 325 21.34 14.91 -18.10
N HIS A 326 20.91 15.77 -17.18
CA HIS A 326 21.68 16.10 -15.98
C HIS A 326 21.60 15.01 -14.91
N THR A 327 20.41 14.45 -14.67
CA THR A 327 20.20 13.39 -13.68
C THR A 327 20.88 12.09 -14.13
N VAL A 328 20.69 11.70 -15.40
CA VAL A 328 21.30 10.51 -16.01
C VAL A 328 22.82 10.59 -16.01
N LYS A 329 23.39 11.71 -16.45
CA LYS A 329 24.84 11.92 -16.43
C LYS A 329 25.42 11.78 -15.03
N PHE A 330 24.77 12.39 -14.04
CA PHE A 330 25.20 12.32 -12.64
C PHE A 330 25.22 10.87 -12.12
N VAL A 331 24.13 10.12 -12.34
CA VAL A 331 24.03 8.71 -11.90
C VAL A 331 25.05 7.84 -12.63
N ARG A 332 25.22 8.01 -13.95
CA ARG A 332 26.25 7.32 -14.72
C ARG A 332 27.64 7.54 -14.14
N ASP A 333 28.02 8.80 -13.92
CA ASP A 333 29.34 9.16 -13.43
C ASP A 333 29.57 8.61 -12.01
N LEU A 334 28.51 8.56 -11.18
CA LEU A 334 28.55 7.99 -9.84
C LEU A 334 28.71 6.45 -9.85
N ILE A 335 28.03 5.74 -10.76
CA ILE A 335 28.23 4.29 -10.97
C ILE A 335 29.67 3.98 -11.39
N LEU A 336 30.25 4.83 -12.24
CA LEU A 336 31.63 4.66 -12.72
C LEU A 336 32.68 5.10 -11.69
N SER A 337 32.28 5.76 -10.61
CA SER A 337 33.18 6.22 -9.55
C SER A 337 33.64 5.08 -8.63
N THR A 338 34.59 5.37 -7.75
CA THR A 338 35.03 4.42 -6.70
C THR A 338 33.99 4.27 -5.59
N ASN A 339 33.15 5.28 -5.34
CA ASN A 339 32.21 5.33 -4.21
C ASN A 339 30.77 5.02 -4.66
N LYS A 340 30.58 3.83 -5.22
CA LYS A 340 29.30 3.39 -5.80
C LYS A 340 28.21 3.26 -4.72
N PRO A 341 27.07 3.94 -4.86
CA PRO A 341 25.95 3.80 -3.94
C PRO A 341 25.38 2.39 -3.94
N HIS A 342 24.80 2.00 -2.80
CA HIS A 342 24.05 0.77 -2.62
C HIS A 342 22.58 0.95 -2.99
N ILE A 343 22.02 2.14 -2.75
CA ILE A 343 20.65 2.51 -3.12
C ILE A 343 20.75 3.75 -4.02
N THR A 344 20.30 3.63 -5.27
CA THR A 344 20.27 4.75 -6.24
C THR A 344 18.86 4.91 -6.79
N PHE A 345 18.32 6.13 -6.72
CA PHE A 345 17.11 6.53 -7.42
C PHE A 345 17.46 7.51 -8.55
N LEU A 346 16.95 7.23 -9.75
CA LEU A 346 17.04 8.07 -10.93
C LEU A 346 15.63 8.34 -11.46
N HIS A 347 15.21 9.60 -11.45
CA HIS A 347 13.95 10.04 -12.06
C HIS A 347 14.19 10.67 -13.43
N ILE A 348 13.35 10.28 -14.40
CA ILE A 348 13.30 10.72 -15.79
C ILE A 348 11.92 11.32 -16.04
N GLU A 349 11.87 12.58 -16.45
CA GLU A 349 10.66 13.41 -16.55
C GLU A 349 10.06 13.47 -17.96
N GLU A 350 10.86 13.34 -19.01
CA GLU A 350 10.47 13.79 -20.35
C GLU A 350 9.26 13.05 -20.97
N VAL A 351 8.95 11.85 -20.48
CA VAL A 351 7.82 11.04 -20.98
C VAL A 351 6.48 11.63 -20.53
N ASP A 352 6.34 11.98 -19.26
CA ASP A 352 5.17 12.69 -18.73
C ASP A 352 5.00 14.06 -19.39
N SER A 353 6.07 14.85 -19.44
CA SER A 353 6.06 16.18 -20.07
C SER A 353 5.57 16.13 -21.52
N ALA A 354 5.95 15.10 -22.28
CA ALA A 354 5.45 14.88 -23.64
C ALA A 354 3.97 14.47 -23.66
N GLY A 355 3.53 13.62 -22.72
CA GLY A 355 2.13 13.25 -22.55
C GLY A 355 1.23 14.47 -22.30
N HIS A 356 1.64 15.36 -21.39
CA HIS A 356 0.94 16.63 -21.13
C HIS A 356 0.97 17.60 -22.32
N GLY A 357 2.13 17.71 -22.98
CA GLY A 357 2.31 18.64 -24.09
C GLY A 357 1.46 18.32 -25.32
N THR A 358 1.14 17.05 -25.55
CA THR A 358 0.30 16.59 -26.66
C THR A 358 -0.81 15.66 -26.18
N TYR A 359 -0.50 14.38 -26.02
CA TYR A 359 -1.32 13.35 -25.40
C TYR A 359 -0.51 12.05 -25.26
N TRP A 360 -0.87 11.20 -24.30
CA TRP A 360 -0.28 9.88 -24.11
C TRP A 360 -0.52 8.97 -25.32
N GLY A 361 0.55 8.34 -25.82
CA GLY A 361 0.53 7.55 -27.05
C GLY A 361 0.66 8.34 -28.35
N SER A 362 0.89 9.66 -28.28
CA SER A 362 1.26 10.48 -29.44
C SER A 362 2.65 10.12 -30.00
N PRO A 363 2.98 10.51 -31.25
CA PRO A 363 4.34 10.42 -31.77
C PRO A 363 5.39 11.11 -30.88
N GLU A 364 5.05 12.25 -30.28
CA GLU A 364 5.91 13.00 -29.35
C GLU A 364 6.17 12.22 -28.06
N TYR A 365 5.12 11.61 -27.49
CA TYR A 365 5.23 10.72 -26.33
C TYR A 365 6.16 9.54 -26.63
N TYR A 366 5.98 8.85 -27.77
CA TYR A 366 6.85 7.73 -28.13
C TYR A 366 8.29 8.16 -28.45
N LYS A 367 8.49 9.38 -28.98
CA LYS A 367 9.83 9.94 -29.16
C LYS A 367 10.52 10.21 -27.81
N ALA A 368 9.79 10.72 -26.83
CA ALA A 368 10.29 10.86 -25.47
C ALA A 368 10.63 9.50 -24.85
N LEU A 369 9.77 8.49 -25.06
CA LEU A 369 10.05 7.12 -24.62
C LEU A 369 11.30 6.52 -25.26
N THR A 370 11.56 6.76 -26.56
CA THR A 370 12.82 6.35 -27.20
C THR A 370 14.04 7.01 -26.56
N LYS A 371 13.92 8.25 -26.12
CA LYS A 371 15.00 8.95 -25.42
C LYS A 371 15.21 8.37 -24.01
N ALA A 372 14.13 8.08 -23.28
CA ALA A 372 14.19 7.39 -21.99
C ALA A 372 14.81 5.98 -22.09
N ASP A 373 14.48 5.20 -23.13
CA ASP A 373 15.13 3.91 -23.42
C ASP A 373 16.65 4.06 -23.63
N GLY A 374 17.07 5.12 -24.33
CA GLY A 374 18.47 5.50 -24.49
C GLY A 374 19.18 5.76 -23.15
N TYR A 375 18.50 6.37 -22.18
CA TYR A 375 19.03 6.58 -20.84
C TYR A 375 19.17 5.27 -20.05
N VAL A 376 18.19 4.36 -20.16
CA VAL A 376 18.30 3.00 -19.59
C VAL A 376 19.52 2.28 -20.15
N LYS A 377 19.78 2.39 -21.46
CA LYS A 377 20.97 1.84 -22.10
C LYS A 377 22.26 2.42 -21.55
N GLU A 378 22.31 3.74 -21.33
CA GLU A 378 23.48 4.42 -20.76
C GLU A 378 23.80 3.92 -19.35
N ILE A 379 22.78 3.78 -18.50
CA ILE A 379 22.95 3.30 -17.11
C ILE A 379 23.36 1.83 -17.07
N THR A 380 22.72 0.96 -17.85
CA THR A 380 23.07 -0.47 -17.90
C THR A 380 24.48 -0.71 -18.44
N ALA A 381 24.92 0.06 -19.46
CA ALA A 381 26.30 0.03 -19.93
C ALA A 381 27.30 0.50 -18.87
N ALA A 382 26.93 1.49 -18.04
CA ALA A 382 27.76 1.93 -16.92
C ALA A 382 27.90 0.86 -15.84
N MET A 383 26.81 0.15 -15.51
CA MET A 383 26.83 -0.98 -14.57
C MET A 383 27.77 -2.09 -15.05
N ASP A 384 27.71 -2.40 -16.35
CA ASP A 384 28.58 -3.41 -16.99
C ASP A 384 30.05 -2.99 -16.92
N LYS A 385 30.35 -1.74 -17.29
CA LYS A 385 31.70 -1.18 -17.21
C LYS A 385 32.23 -1.12 -15.78
N ALA A 386 31.36 -0.90 -14.80
CA ALA A 386 31.68 -0.89 -13.38
C ALA A 386 31.76 -2.29 -12.75
N ALA A 387 31.46 -3.36 -13.52
CA ALA A 387 31.41 -4.75 -13.08
C ALA A 387 30.47 -4.99 -11.87
N ILE A 388 29.33 -4.30 -11.83
CA ILE A 388 28.32 -4.45 -10.75
C ILE A 388 27.00 -5.08 -11.22
N SER A 389 26.82 -5.31 -12.52
CA SER A 389 25.55 -5.80 -13.10
C SER A 389 25.10 -7.16 -12.53
N ASP A 390 26.04 -8.02 -12.15
CA ASP A 390 25.73 -9.35 -11.64
C ASP A 390 25.23 -9.32 -10.18
N THR A 391 25.62 -8.30 -9.40
CA THR A 391 25.23 -8.14 -7.99
C THR A 391 24.20 -7.06 -7.74
N THR A 392 23.75 -6.36 -8.79
CA THR A 392 22.78 -5.26 -8.70
C THR A 392 21.39 -5.71 -9.16
N LEU A 393 20.36 -5.34 -8.39
CA LEU A 393 18.97 -5.35 -8.84
C LEU A 393 18.69 -4.06 -9.62
N LEU A 394 18.33 -4.19 -10.89
CA LEU A 394 17.82 -3.08 -11.69
C LEU A 394 16.29 -3.08 -11.59
N VAL A 395 15.72 -1.95 -11.16
CA VAL A 395 14.27 -1.72 -11.13
C VAL A 395 13.95 -0.62 -12.14
N ILE A 396 13.05 -0.88 -13.08
CA ILE A 396 12.52 0.13 -14.02
C ILE A 396 11.03 0.24 -13.78
N THR A 397 10.52 1.45 -13.55
CA THR A 397 9.11 1.67 -13.24
C THR A 397 8.59 3.05 -13.62
N ALA A 398 7.31 3.31 -13.35
CA ALA A 398 6.64 4.60 -13.41
C ALA A 398 5.69 4.77 -12.21
N ASP A 399 5.41 6.01 -11.87
CA ASP A 399 4.50 6.46 -10.83
C ASP A 399 3.03 6.51 -11.29
N HIS A 400 2.78 6.90 -12.54
CA HIS A 400 1.46 6.82 -13.17
C HIS A 400 1.53 6.58 -14.68
N GLY A 401 0.37 6.29 -15.27
CA GLY A 401 0.15 6.35 -16.72
C GLY A 401 -0.59 7.63 -17.11
N GLY A 402 -1.33 7.62 -18.22
CA GLY A 402 -2.09 8.79 -18.67
C GLY A 402 -3.08 8.48 -19.79
N ILE A 403 -4.03 9.38 -20.01
CA ILE A 403 -5.00 9.28 -21.10
C ILE A 403 -5.35 10.68 -21.62
N GLY A 404 -5.43 10.84 -22.95
CA GLY A 404 -5.48 12.19 -23.51
C GLY A 404 -4.23 12.95 -23.07
N ASN A 405 -4.37 14.15 -22.51
CA ASN A 405 -3.28 14.96 -21.96
C ASN A 405 -3.36 15.14 -20.43
N ASN A 406 -4.02 14.21 -19.73
CA ASN A 406 -4.24 14.26 -18.29
C ASN A 406 -4.06 12.86 -17.67
N HIS A 407 -3.87 12.83 -16.36
CA HIS A 407 -3.69 11.59 -15.60
C HIS A 407 -4.33 11.66 -14.20
N VAL A 408 -5.16 12.66 -13.88
CA VAL A 408 -5.78 12.79 -12.54
C VAL A 408 -6.91 11.79 -12.29
N GLU A 409 -7.70 11.48 -13.33
CA GLU A 409 -8.86 10.57 -13.20
C GLU A 409 -8.42 9.10 -13.13
N TRP A 410 -9.16 8.28 -12.40
CA TRP A 410 -8.89 6.85 -12.31
C TRP A 410 -9.40 6.10 -13.54
N THR A 411 -8.47 5.59 -14.34
CA THR A 411 -8.75 4.71 -15.47
C THR A 411 -7.66 3.65 -15.54
N THR A 412 -7.90 2.55 -16.24
CA THR A 412 -6.85 1.54 -16.49
C THR A 412 -5.58 2.17 -17.10
N ALA A 413 -5.72 3.18 -17.97
CA ALA A 413 -4.60 3.83 -18.65
C ALA A 413 -3.79 4.77 -17.74
N THR A 414 -4.43 5.40 -16.75
CA THR A 414 -3.79 6.30 -15.77
C THR A 414 -3.24 5.55 -14.56
N ALA A 415 -3.90 4.45 -14.17
CA ALA A 415 -3.60 3.65 -12.99
C ALA A 415 -2.46 2.64 -13.18
N ASN A 416 -2.40 2.01 -14.37
CA ASN A 416 -1.50 0.87 -14.59
C ASN A 416 -0.13 1.36 -15.04
N THR A 417 0.90 1.05 -14.25
CA THR A 417 2.30 1.34 -14.55
C THR A 417 3.11 0.06 -14.77
N PRO A 418 4.24 0.13 -15.49
CA PRO A 418 5.13 -0.99 -15.62
C PRO A 418 6.05 -1.11 -14.39
N VAL A 419 6.48 -2.34 -14.13
CA VAL A 419 7.66 -2.63 -13.31
C VAL A 419 8.47 -3.74 -13.94
N LEU A 420 9.78 -3.60 -13.94
CA LEU A 420 10.73 -4.65 -14.27
C LEU A 420 11.71 -4.81 -13.11
N PHE A 421 11.82 -6.02 -12.57
CA PHE A 421 12.87 -6.45 -11.66
C PHE A 421 13.87 -7.31 -12.42
N CYS A 422 15.05 -6.77 -12.70
CA CYS A 422 16.04 -7.39 -13.57
C CYS A 422 17.38 -7.61 -12.88
N ASN A 423 18.07 -8.70 -13.20
CA ASN A 423 19.46 -8.92 -12.82
C ASN A 423 20.24 -9.71 -13.88
N LYS A 424 21.45 -9.24 -14.22
CA LYS A 424 22.24 -9.82 -15.32
C LYS A 424 22.68 -11.27 -15.08
N ALA A 425 22.93 -11.63 -13.82
CA ALA A 425 23.38 -12.96 -13.42
C ALA A 425 22.23 -13.98 -13.29
N GLY A 426 20.98 -13.58 -13.57
CA GLY A 426 19.83 -14.50 -13.48
C GLY A 426 19.41 -14.80 -12.04
N LYS A 427 19.64 -13.89 -11.10
CA LYS A 427 19.18 -14.02 -9.70
C LYS A 427 17.66 -13.80 -9.52
N ILE A 428 16.91 -13.67 -10.61
CA ILE A 428 15.45 -13.63 -10.59
C ILE A 428 14.95 -15.07 -10.74
N LYS A 429 14.30 -15.59 -9.69
CA LYS A 429 13.82 -16.98 -9.59
C LYS A 429 12.62 -17.24 -10.50
N SER A 430 11.70 -16.29 -10.57
CA SER A 430 10.45 -16.38 -11.35
C SER A 430 10.42 -15.26 -12.38
N THR A 431 11.04 -15.52 -13.53
CA THR A 431 11.13 -14.57 -14.65
C THR A 431 9.88 -14.60 -15.52
N GLY A 432 9.61 -13.51 -16.24
CA GLY A 432 8.42 -13.34 -17.08
C GLY A 432 7.34 -12.48 -16.42
N LEU A 433 6.13 -12.56 -16.95
CA LEU A 433 4.98 -11.78 -16.47
C LEU A 433 4.60 -12.21 -15.05
N ILE A 434 4.49 -11.24 -14.14
CA ILE A 434 3.99 -11.44 -12.78
C ILE A 434 2.47 -11.37 -12.85
N GLU A 435 1.81 -12.51 -12.65
CA GLU A 435 0.34 -12.62 -12.70
C GLU A 435 -0.37 -12.15 -11.41
N ARG A 436 0.40 -11.78 -10.37
CA ARG A 436 -0.12 -11.25 -9.12
C ARG A 436 -0.28 -9.74 -9.18
N SER A 437 -1.26 -9.21 -8.45
CA SER A 437 -1.40 -7.76 -8.25
C SER A 437 -0.18 -7.23 -7.50
N ILE A 438 0.40 -6.15 -8.04
CA ILE A 438 1.43 -5.34 -7.40
C ILE A 438 0.88 -3.92 -7.31
N VAL A 439 1.09 -3.27 -6.18
CA VAL A 439 0.78 -1.85 -5.97
C VAL A 439 2.07 -1.08 -5.69
N ASP A 440 2.08 0.22 -5.97
CA ASP A 440 3.24 1.10 -5.78
C ASP A 440 3.85 1.10 -4.35
N VAL A 441 3.04 0.82 -3.34
CA VAL A 441 3.48 0.66 -1.95
C VAL A 441 4.32 -0.60 -1.70
N ASP A 442 4.30 -1.58 -2.61
CA ASP A 442 5.03 -2.85 -2.53
C ASP A 442 6.53 -2.71 -2.86
N TYR A 443 6.94 -1.60 -3.47
CA TYR A 443 8.30 -1.41 -3.96
C TYR A 443 9.30 -1.37 -2.83
N LEU A 444 9.03 -0.51 -1.83
CA LEU A 444 9.91 -0.38 -0.68
C LEU A 444 10.13 -1.74 0.02
N PRO A 445 9.10 -2.49 0.46
CA PRO A 445 9.34 -3.75 1.14
C PRO A 445 10.04 -4.79 0.26
N THR A 446 9.74 -4.82 -1.04
CA THR A 446 10.42 -5.70 -2.00
C THR A 446 11.90 -5.34 -2.16
N ILE A 447 12.24 -4.05 -2.24
CA ILE A 447 13.63 -3.57 -2.37
C ILE A 447 14.41 -3.79 -1.07
N MET A 448 13.79 -3.54 0.08
CA MET A 448 14.40 -3.83 1.38
C MET A 448 14.67 -5.34 1.53
N GLY A 449 13.69 -6.19 1.20
CA GLY A 449 13.85 -7.64 1.18
C GLY A 449 14.96 -8.12 0.22
N ALA A 450 15.09 -7.50 -0.95
CA ALA A 450 16.19 -7.74 -1.90
C ALA A 450 17.59 -7.45 -1.30
N LEU A 451 17.69 -6.43 -0.45
CA LEU A 451 18.92 -6.02 0.23
C LEU A 451 19.13 -6.71 1.60
N GLY A 452 18.19 -7.55 2.05
CA GLY A 452 18.22 -8.14 3.39
C GLY A 452 17.98 -7.12 4.52
N ILE A 453 17.41 -5.97 4.20
CA ILE A 453 17.08 -4.91 5.16
C ILE A 453 15.68 -5.20 5.73
N PRO A 454 15.50 -5.26 7.06
CA PRO A 454 14.18 -5.44 7.65
C PRO A 454 13.25 -4.28 7.34
N ILE A 455 12.01 -4.59 6.98
CA ILE A 455 10.94 -3.60 6.85
C ILE A 455 10.37 -3.30 8.23
N THR A 456 9.97 -2.06 8.46
CA THR A 456 9.28 -1.69 9.69
C THR A 456 7.81 -2.08 9.58
N PRO A 457 7.12 -2.29 10.72
CA PRO A 457 5.69 -2.58 10.72
C PRO A 457 4.80 -1.45 10.19
N TYR A 458 5.38 -0.28 9.94
CA TYR A 458 4.65 0.84 9.39
C TYR A 458 4.57 0.82 7.87
N GLN A 459 5.39 0.03 7.16
CA GLN A 459 5.24 -0.21 5.73
C GLN A 459 4.00 -1.09 5.45
N ARG A 460 3.23 -0.75 4.40
CA ARG A 460 1.96 -1.43 4.05
C ARG A 460 2.06 -2.38 2.87
N GLY A 461 3.10 -2.20 2.04
CA GLY A 461 3.27 -3.03 0.85
C GLY A 461 3.59 -4.48 1.18
N GLN A 462 3.25 -5.36 0.26
CA GLN A 462 3.64 -6.75 0.26
C GLN A 462 5.10 -6.89 -0.19
N ASP A 463 5.87 -7.70 0.52
CA ASP A 463 7.23 -8.06 0.10
C ASP A 463 7.19 -9.13 -1.00
N HIS A 464 7.62 -8.77 -2.21
CA HIS A 464 7.75 -9.69 -3.34
C HIS A 464 9.17 -10.28 -3.49
N SER A 465 10.01 -10.24 -2.45
CA SER A 465 11.38 -10.79 -2.48
C SER A 465 11.46 -12.29 -2.73
N TYR A 466 10.33 -13.01 -2.68
CA TYR A 466 10.20 -14.39 -3.14
C TYR A 466 10.56 -14.56 -4.64
N LEU A 467 10.52 -13.47 -5.42
CA LEU A 467 10.95 -13.43 -6.82
C LEU A 467 12.46 -13.60 -6.97
N PHE A 468 13.25 -13.47 -5.90
CA PHE A 468 14.71 -13.43 -5.98
C PHE A 468 15.35 -14.70 -5.42
N VAL A 469 16.51 -15.07 -5.97
CA VAL A 469 17.35 -16.15 -5.44
C VAL A 469 18.19 -15.57 -4.30
N LYS A 470 17.82 -15.91 -3.06
CA LYS A 470 18.60 -15.56 -1.86
C LYS A 470 19.89 -16.39 -1.79
N THR A 471 20.98 -15.81 -1.30
CA THR A 471 22.25 -16.51 -1.13
C THR A 471 22.18 -17.52 0.02
N SER A 472 22.75 -18.71 -0.19
CA SER A 472 22.96 -19.72 0.87
C SER A 472 23.94 -19.20 1.93
N THR A 473 23.68 -19.49 3.21
CA THR A 473 24.51 -19.12 4.37
C THR A 473 25.90 -19.77 4.40
N THR A 474 26.22 -20.66 3.45
CA THR A 474 27.48 -21.42 3.45
C THR A 474 28.67 -20.66 2.85
N ASP A 475 28.46 -19.59 2.08
CA ASP A 475 29.54 -19.00 1.28
C ASP A 475 29.90 -17.53 1.60
N LYS A 476 29.19 -16.86 2.53
CA LYS A 476 29.59 -15.52 2.99
C LYS A 476 29.21 -15.28 4.45
N ALA A 477 30.08 -14.57 5.17
CA ALA A 477 29.73 -13.98 6.45
C ALA A 477 28.47 -13.11 6.29
N PRO A 478 27.56 -13.04 7.29
CA PRO A 478 26.40 -12.16 7.21
C PRO A 478 26.87 -10.74 6.91
N MET A 479 26.17 -10.03 6.01
CA MET A 479 26.48 -8.63 5.73
C MET A 479 26.06 -7.78 6.94
N TYR A 480 26.88 -7.80 7.99
CA TYR A 480 26.92 -6.74 8.97
C TYR A 480 27.78 -5.62 8.36
N PHE A 481 27.14 -4.70 7.65
CA PHE A 481 27.80 -3.50 7.13
C PHE A 481 28.19 -2.54 8.25
#